data_AF-A0A7C1CRJ5-F1
#
_entry.id   AF-A0A7C1CRJ5-F1
#
_cell.length_a   1.000
_cell.length_b   1.000
_cell.length_c   1.000
_cell.angle_alpha   90.00
_cell.angle_beta   90.00
_cell.angle_gamma   90.00
#
_symmetry.space_group_name_H-M   'P 1'
#
loop_
_entity.id
_entity.type
_entity.pdbx_description
1 polymer ?
#
loop_
_entity_poly.entity_id
_entity_poly.type
_entity_poly.pdbx_seq_one_letter_code
_entity_poly.pdbx_strand_id
1 'polypeptide(L)'
;MFDIFAVLLFGVLGFILKVYNYPVTATALGFVLGYLVETNFRRALAMSHGSWLIFLQRPISLVLIIIAIASIIYAVYMNYFKSSKSVKPA
;
A
#
# COMPACT_ATOMS: atom_id res chain seq x y z
N MET A 1 18.95 2.14 -22.74
CA MET A 1 19.53 2.40 -21.39
C MET A 1 18.49 2.24 -20.29
N PHE A 2 17.28 2.79 -20.41
CA PHE A 2 16.21 2.62 -19.41
C PHE A 2 15.88 1.15 -19.11
N ASP A 3 15.78 0.30 -20.14
CA ASP A 3 15.47 -1.13 -19.96
C ASP A 3 16.52 -1.86 -19.11
N ILE A 4 17.80 -1.49 -19.28
CA ILE A 4 18.90 -2.08 -18.51
C ILE A 4 18.78 -1.69 -17.03
N PHE A 5 18.54 -0.41 -16.74
CA PHE A 5 18.31 0.04 -15.37
C PHE A 5 17.05 -0.55 -14.76
N ALA A 6 15.96 -0.70 -15.52
CA ALA A 6 14.72 -1.30 -15.06
C ALA A 6 14.93 -2.79 -14.71
N VAL A 7 15.57 -3.57 -15.59
CA VAL A 7 15.88 -4.99 -15.32
C VAL A 7 16.80 -5.12 -14.10
N LEU A 8 17.78 -4.24 -13.95
CA LEU A 8 18.69 -4.24 -12.80
C LEU A 8 17.94 -3.91 -11.50
N LEU A 9 17.06 -2.90 -11.52
CA LEU A 9 16.21 -2.51 -10.38
C LEU A 9 15.28 -3.67 -9.97
N PHE A 10 14.52 -4.23 -10.91
CA PHE A 10 13.58 -5.33 -10.62
C PHE A 10 14.31 -6.63 -10.26
N GLY A 11 15.50 -6.87 -10.81
CA GLY A 11 16.37 -7.98 -10.43
C GLY A 11 16.86 -7.89 -8.99
N VAL A 12 17.31 -6.69 -8.56
CA VAL A 12 17.70 -6.44 -7.17
C VAL A 12 16.49 -6.56 -6.23
N LEU A 13 15.34 -5.99 -6.59
CA LEU A 13 14.10 -6.13 -5.81
C LEU A 13 13.70 -7.61 -5.65
N GLY A 14 13.74 -8.40 -6.72
CA GLY A 14 13.46 -9.84 -6.67
C GLY A 14 14.45 -10.61 -5.80
N PHE A 15 15.73 -10.25 -5.84
CA PHE A 15 16.75 -10.85 -4.98
C PHE A 15 16.50 -10.55 -3.50
N ILE A 16 16.18 -9.31 -3.15
CA ILE A 16 15.83 -8.89 -1.79
C ILE A 16 14.64 -9.71 -1.27
N LEU A 17 13.56 -9.80 -2.06
CA LEU A 17 12.37 -10.54 -1.67
C LEU A 17 12.66 -12.03 -1.42
N LYS A 18 13.57 -12.62 -2.21
CA LYS A 18 14.04 -14.00 -2.02
C LYS A 18 14.84 -14.17 -0.73
N VAL A 19 15.75 -13.23 -0.42
CA VAL A 19 16.58 -13.28 0.80
C VAL A 19 15.73 -13.21 2.08
N TYR A 20 14.69 -12.37 2.07
CA TYR A 20 13.75 -12.27 3.20
C TYR A 20 12.70 -13.40 3.24
N ASN A 21 12.82 -14.42 2.38
CA ASN A 21 11.88 -15.54 2.28
C ASN A 21 10.42 -15.09 2.13
N TYR A 22 10.17 -13.99 1.41
CA TYR A 22 8.80 -13.56 1.15
C TYR A 22 8.08 -14.62 0.33
N PRO A 23 6.85 -15.01 0.74
CA PRO A 23 6.09 -15.99 -0.02
C PRO A 23 5.76 -15.44 -1.41
N VAL A 24 6.02 -16.26 -2.43
CA VAL A 24 5.77 -15.93 -3.84
C VAL A 24 4.29 -15.58 -4.06
N THR A 25 3.39 -16.25 -3.35
CA THR A 25 1.94 -16.02 -3.39
C THR A 25 1.56 -14.61 -2.92
N ALA A 26 2.12 -14.12 -1.81
CA ALA A 26 1.82 -12.77 -1.33
C ALA A 26 2.33 -11.69 -2.30
N THR A 27 3.50 -11.93 -2.90
CA THR A 27 4.07 -11.04 -3.92
C THR A 27 3.17 -10.99 -5.17
N ALA A 28 2.72 -12.15 -5.65
CA ALA A 28 1.79 -12.23 -6.78
C ALA A 28 0.44 -11.55 -6.48
N LEU A 29 -0.11 -11.75 -5.27
CA LEU A 29 -1.33 -11.07 -4.83
C LEU A 29 -1.14 -9.55 -4.78
N GLY A 30 0.01 -9.08 -4.30
CA GLY A 30 0.36 -7.66 -4.32
C GLY A 30 0.33 -7.08 -5.74
N PHE A 31 0.86 -7.80 -6.74
CA PHE A 31 0.77 -7.37 -8.14
C PHE A 31 -0.66 -7.30 -8.67
N VAL A 32 -1.47 -8.32 -8.39
CA VAL A 32 -2.89 -8.35 -8.80
C VAL A 32 -3.67 -7.20 -8.15
N LEU A 33 -3.52 -7.04 -6.83
CA LEU A 33 -4.16 -5.96 -6.09
C LEU A 33 -3.70 -4.59 -6.56
N GLY A 34 -2.40 -4.43 -6.84
CA GLY A 34 -1.84 -3.19 -7.39
C GLY A 34 -2.47 -2.82 -8.73
N TYR A 35 -2.61 -3.79 -9.64
CA TYR A 35 -3.32 -3.59 -10.91
C TYR A 35 -4.78 -3.17 -10.67
N LEU A 36 -5.50 -3.87 -9.80
CA LEU A 36 -6.87 -3.50 -9.44
C LEU A 36 -6.97 -2.07 -8.89
N VAL A 37 -6.07 -1.69 -7.98
CA VAL A 37 -6.02 -0.34 -7.40
C VAL A 37 -5.81 0.70 -8.49
N GLU A 38 -4.80 0.53 -9.34
CA GLU A 38 -4.49 1.49 -10.42
C GLU A 38 -5.67 1.64 -11.39
N THR A 39 -6.31 0.53 -11.74
CA THR A 39 -7.42 0.52 -12.70
C THR A 39 -8.63 1.24 -12.12
N ASN A 40 -8.97 0.97 -10.86
CA ASN A 40 -10.08 1.65 -10.17
C ASN A 40 -9.76 3.12 -9.89
N PHE A 41 -8.51 3.44 -9.58
CA PHE A 41 -8.05 4.81 -9.37
C PHE A 41 -8.17 5.65 -10.65
N ARG A 42 -7.65 5.14 -11.79
CA ARG A 42 -7.85 5.78 -13.10
C ARG A 42 -9.33 5.90 -13.45
N ARG A 43 -10.14 4.88 -13.17
CA ARG A 43 -11.59 4.90 -13.41
C ARG A 43 -12.27 6.01 -12.60
N ALA A 44 -11.93 6.16 -11.33
CA ALA A 44 -12.46 7.21 -10.47
C ALA A 44 -12.07 8.61 -10.98
N LEU A 45 -10.81 8.80 -11.39
CA LEU A 45 -10.34 10.06 -11.97
C LEU A 45 -10.96 10.36 -13.33
N ALA A 46 -11.17 9.36 -14.18
CA ALA A 46 -11.87 9.53 -15.46
C ALA A 46 -13.31 9.98 -15.23
N MET A 47 -14.01 9.37 -14.25
CA MET A 47 -15.37 9.78 -13.86
C MET A 47 -15.42 11.22 -13.34
N SER A 48 -14.37 11.67 -12.64
CA SER A 48 -14.29 13.04 -12.10
C SER A 48 -13.72 14.08 -13.06
N HIS A 49 -13.47 13.70 -14.31
CA HIS A 49 -12.85 14.57 -15.32
C HIS A 49 -11.47 15.10 -14.84
N GLY A 50 -10.72 14.26 -14.13
CA GLY A 50 -9.40 14.59 -13.57
C GLY A 50 -9.45 15.32 -12.22
N SER A 51 -10.64 15.58 -11.66
CA SER A 51 -10.76 16.25 -10.36
C SER A 51 -10.52 15.28 -9.19
N TRP A 52 -9.50 15.58 -8.38
CA TRP A 52 -9.20 14.86 -7.14
C TRP A 52 -10.26 15.07 -6.05
N LEU A 53 -11.15 16.07 -6.21
CA LEU A 53 -12.23 16.34 -5.27
C LEU A 53 -13.28 15.22 -5.23
N ILE A 54 -13.30 14.29 -6.19
CA ILE A 54 -14.26 13.18 -6.18
C ILE A 54 -14.12 12.29 -4.94
N PHE A 55 -12.91 12.16 -4.40
CA PHE A 55 -12.65 11.39 -3.20
C PHE A 55 -13.22 12.05 -1.93
N LEU A 56 -13.41 13.38 -1.95
CA LEU A 56 -13.99 14.17 -0.85
C LEU A 56 -15.51 14.40 -1.03
N GLN A 57 -15.97 14.52 -2.28
CA GLN A 57 -17.39 14.73 -2.60
C GLN A 57 -18.23 13.46 -2.45
N ARG A 58 -17.63 12.27 -2.58
CA ARG A 58 -18.30 10.98 -2.39
C ARG A 58 -18.30 10.61 -0.89
N PRO A 59 -19.45 10.59 -0.20
CA PRO A 59 -19.50 10.39 1.26
C PRO A 59 -18.90 9.05 1.69
N ILE A 60 -19.08 7.99 0.91
CA ILE A 60 -18.53 6.66 1.19
C ILE A 60 -16.99 6.67 1.08
N SER A 61 -16.45 7.33 0.04
CA SER A 61 -15.00 7.46 -0.14
C SER A 61 -14.37 8.25 1.00
N LEU A 62 -15.02 9.35 1.40
CA LEU A 62 -14.56 10.19 2.49
C LEU A 62 -14.53 9.43 3.82
N VAL A 63 -15.59 8.68 4.14
CA VAL A 63 -15.63 7.83 5.35
C VAL A 63 -14.51 6.78 5.33
N LEU A 64 -14.30 6.10 4.20
CA LEU A 64 -13.23 5.10 4.08
C LEU A 64 -11.83 5.71 4.25
N ILE A 65 -11.59 6.90 3.69
CA ILE A 65 -10.33 7.63 3.85
C ILE A 65 -10.12 8.03 5.30
N ILE A 66 -11.15 8.53 5.98
CA ILE A 66 -11.07 8.88 7.41
C ILE A 66 -10.73 7.65 8.25
N ILE A 67 -11.40 6.52 8.01
CA ILE A 67 -11.12 5.26 8.73
C ILE A 67 -9.69 4.78 8.46
N ALA A 68 -9.22 4.85 7.21
CA ALA A 68 -7.87 4.44 6.86
C ALA A 68 -6.81 5.31 7.57
N ILE A 69 -6.99 6.64 7.56
CA ILE A 69 -6.10 7.58 8.25
C ILE A 69 -6.16 7.34 9.76
N ALA A 70 -7.35 7.18 10.34
CA ALA A 70 -7.52 6.91 11.77
C ALA A 70 -6.85 5.60 12.18
N SER A 71 -6.95 4.55 11.36
CA SER A 71 -6.29 3.26 11.59
C SER A 71 -4.76 3.40 11.60
N ILE A 72 -4.19 4.15 10.65
CA ILE A 72 -2.75 4.41 10.59
C ILE A 72 -2.32 5.22 11.83
N ILE A 73 -3.04 6.28 12.18
CA ILE A 73 -2.74 7.10 13.37
C ILE A 73 -2.80 6.25 14.64
N TYR A 74 -3.84 5.42 14.78
CA TYR A 74 -4.01 4.53 15.92
C TYR A 74 -2.86 3.51 16.01
N ALA A 75 -2.50 2.88 14.90
CA ALA A 75 -1.39 1.94 14.83
C ALA A 75 -0.05 2.61 15.21
N VAL A 76 0.22 3.80 14.68
CA VAL A 76 1.44 4.57 14.98
C VAL A 76 1.47 4.99 16.44
N TYR A 77 0.38 5.58 16.97
CA TYR A 77 0.31 6.01 18.37
C TYR A 77 0.51 4.82 19.32
N MET A 78 -0.15 3.70 19.05
CA MET A 78 0.03 2.48 19.83
C MET A 78 1.47 1.97 19.75
N ASN A 79 2.11 1.96 18.57
CA ASN A 79 3.48 1.45 18.43
C ASN A 79 4.53 2.35 19.12
N TYR A 80 4.36 3.67 19.06
CA TYR A 80 5.21 4.63 19.78
C TYR A 80 5.04 4.52 21.31
N PHE A 81 3.82 4.30 21.81
CA PHE A 81 3.58 4.14 23.25
C PHE A 81 3.89 2.72 23.78
N LYS A 82 3.89 1.69 22.92
CA LYS A 82 4.13 0.29 23.31
C LYS A 82 5.60 -0.15 23.20
N SER A 83 6.53 0.76 22.90
CA SER A 83 7.97 0.50 22.98
C SER A 83 8.51 0.32 24.42
N SER A 84 7.65 0.37 25.46
CA SER A 84 8.04 0.12 26.87
C SER A 84 7.33 -1.09 27.53
N LYS A 85 6.70 -2.00 26.77
CA LYS A 85 6.29 -3.30 27.33
C LYS A 85 6.56 -4.42 26.33
N SER A 86 7.83 -4.81 26.29
CA SER A 86 8.31 -6.06 25.71
C SER A 86 7.44 -7.22 26.20
N VAL A 87 6.91 -7.94 25.21
CA VAL A 87 6.36 -9.29 25.29
C VAL A 87 7.17 -10.12 26.29
N LYS A 88 6.50 -10.55 27.36
CA LYS A 88 7.04 -11.46 28.38
C LYS A 88 7.09 -12.86 27.76
N PRO A 89 8.26 -13.52 27.60
CA PRO A 89 8.30 -14.93 27.26
C PRO A 89 7.90 -15.73 28.50
N ALA A 90 6.96 -16.65 28.32
CA ALA A 90 6.64 -17.72 29.27
C ALA A 90 6.55 -19.02 28.47
#